data_AF-F2L6K9-F1
#
_entry.id   AF-F2L6K9-F1
#
_cell.length_a   1.000
_cell.length_b   1.000
_cell.length_c   1.000
_cell.angle_alpha   90.00
_cell.angle_beta   90.00
_cell.angle_gamma   90.00
#
_symmetry.space_group_name_H-M   'P 1'
#
loop_
_entity.id
_entity.type
_entity.pdbx_description
1 polymer ?
#
loop_
_entity_poly.entity_id
_entity_poly.type
_entity_poly.pdbx_seq_one_letter_code
_entity_poly.pdbx_strand_id
1 'polypeptide(L)'
;MDFRDHDLPCRAEDPELFFPVGTGGPAARQIEEAKAVCRRCPVTAACLSRAFELGAGGVWGATTQAERRRAKRHGPGRSAAGPSPQQERRAAAVACVRQGARRVAVAAQYGISSRTLDRWLVASA
;
A
#
# COMPACT_ATOMS: atom_id res chain seq x y z
N MET A 1 19.18 -8.99 11.31
CA MET A 1 18.75 -9.89 12.39
C MET A 1 17.73 -10.87 11.81
N ASP A 2 17.99 -12.17 11.87
CA ASP A 2 17.06 -13.19 11.36
C ASP A 2 16.04 -13.56 12.45
N PHE A 3 14.80 -13.13 12.29
CA PHE A 3 13.68 -13.48 13.18
C PHE A 3 13.34 -14.98 13.20
N ARG A 4 13.97 -15.77 12.32
CA ARG A 4 13.83 -17.22 12.24
C ARG A 4 14.42 -17.95 13.45
N ASP A 5 15.15 -17.30 14.34
CA ASP A 5 15.69 -17.95 15.55
C ASP A 5 14.84 -17.69 16.81
N HIS A 6 13.81 -16.84 16.72
CA HIS A 6 12.92 -16.59 17.85
C HIS A 6 11.88 -17.69 18.04
N ASP A 7 11.45 -17.85 19.29
CA ASP A 7 10.24 -18.60 19.64
C ASP A 7 9.03 -17.81 19.12
N LEU A 8 8.50 -18.25 17.98
CA LEU A 8 7.39 -17.59 17.30
C LEU A 8 6.12 -18.41 17.51
N PRO A 9 4.96 -17.79 17.79
CA PRO A 9 3.70 -18.51 17.99
C PRO A 9 3.32 -19.40 16.80
N CYS A 10 3.73 -19.03 15.58
CA CYS A 10 3.48 -19.80 14.38
C CYS A 10 4.29 -21.10 14.27
N ARG A 11 5.30 -21.33 15.13
CA ARG A 11 6.05 -22.60 15.20
C ARG A 11 5.38 -23.65 16.09
N ALA A 12 4.57 -23.21 17.05
CA ALA A 12 3.84 -24.11 17.94
C ALA A 12 2.56 -24.67 17.29
N GLU A 13 2.11 -24.05 16.19
CA GLU A 13 0.93 -24.43 15.45
C GLU A 13 1.29 -25.33 14.25
N ASP A 14 0.27 -26.03 13.73
CA ASP A 14 0.43 -26.95 12.60
C ASP A 14 0.86 -26.22 11.31
N PRO A 15 1.90 -26.69 10.60
CA PRO A 15 2.38 -26.03 9.38
C PRO A 15 1.37 -26.09 8.23
N GLU A 16 0.49 -27.10 8.15
CA GLU A 16 -0.52 -27.22 7.09
C GLU A 16 -1.59 -26.13 7.23
N LEU A 17 -1.83 -25.60 8.44
CA LEU A 17 -2.70 -24.44 8.68
C LEU A 17 -2.33 -23.23 7.82
N PHE A 18 -1.04 -23.02 7.57
CA PHE A 18 -0.53 -21.88 6.80
C PHE A 18 -0.56 -22.11 5.28
N PHE A 19 -0.82 -23.34 4.83
CA PHE A 19 -0.90 -23.75 3.42
C PHE A 19 -2.28 -24.34 3.09
N PRO A 20 -3.33 -23.51 3.07
CA PRO A 20 -4.68 -23.96 2.77
C PRO A 20 -4.76 -24.55 1.35
N VAL A 21 -5.24 -25.78 1.26
CA VAL A 21 -5.49 -26.51 0.00
C VAL A 21 -6.97 -26.38 -0.37
N GLY A 22 -7.24 -25.67 -1.46
CA GLY A 22 -8.60 -25.48 -2.01
C GLY A 22 -9.03 -24.01 -2.11
N THR A 23 -10.11 -23.77 -2.86
CA THR A 23 -10.64 -22.42 -3.16
C THR A 23 -12.03 -22.15 -2.57
N GLY A 24 -12.46 -22.97 -1.61
CA GLY A 24 -13.81 -22.93 -1.01
C GLY A 24 -13.88 -22.36 0.42
N GLY A 25 -15.08 -22.39 1.01
CA GLY A 25 -15.35 -21.95 2.38
C GLY A 25 -14.44 -22.53 3.48
N PRO A 26 -14.07 -23.83 3.45
CA PRO A 26 -13.13 -24.41 4.43
C PRO A 26 -11.75 -23.77 4.39
N ALA A 27 -11.24 -23.45 3.18
CA ALA A 27 -9.96 -22.80 3.01
C ALA A 27 -9.97 -21.36 3.54
N ALA A 28 -11.10 -20.64 3.41
CA ALA A 28 -11.23 -19.31 3.99
C ALA A 28 -11.19 -19.34 5.54
N ARG A 29 -11.81 -20.36 6.16
CA ARG A 29 -11.78 -20.54 7.61
C ARG A 29 -10.35 -20.83 8.10
N GLN A 30 -9.65 -21.72 7.40
CA GLN A 30 -8.25 -22.06 7.66
C GLN A 30 -7.33 -20.83 7.53
N ILE A 31 -7.56 -19.97 6.53
CA ILE A 31 -6.82 -18.71 6.34
C ILE A 31 -7.02 -17.77 7.53
N GLU A 32 -8.25 -17.60 7.99
CA GLU A 32 -8.52 -16.70 9.12
C GLU A 32 -7.94 -17.23 10.43
N GLU A 33 -7.97 -18.56 10.65
CA GLU A 33 -7.28 -19.22 11.76
C GLU A 33 -5.75 -18.95 11.71
N ALA A 34 -5.12 -19.18 10.55
CA ALA A 34 -3.69 -18.89 10.35
C ALA A 34 -3.35 -17.40 10.55
N LYS A 35 -4.21 -16.49 10.09
CA LYS A 35 -4.05 -15.04 10.29
C LYS A 35 -4.18 -14.65 11.76
N ALA A 36 -5.08 -15.28 12.52
CA ALA A 36 -5.23 -15.02 13.95
C ALA A 36 -3.95 -15.36 14.73
N VAL A 37 -3.30 -16.48 14.39
CA VAL A 37 -1.99 -16.84 14.94
C VAL A 37 -0.93 -15.81 14.54
N CYS A 38 -0.88 -15.42 13.26
CA CYS A 38 0.07 -14.43 12.78
C CYS A 38 -0.06 -13.09 13.51
N ARG A 39 -1.27 -12.62 13.82
CA ARG A 39 -1.50 -11.34 14.52
C ARG A 39 -0.92 -11.29 15.93
N ARG A 40 -0.71 -12.45 16.56
CA ARG A 40 -0.06 -12.56 17.88
C ARG A 40 1.47 -12.52 17.81
N CYS A 41 2.04 -12.57 16.60
CA CYS A 41 3.47 -12.64 16.39
C CYS A 41 4.12 -11.25 16.44
N PRO A 42 5.19 -11.05 17.24
CA PRO A 42 5.87 -9.75 17.35
C PRO A 42 6.60 -9.35 16.06
N VAL A 43 6.95 -10.31 15.21
CA VAL A 43 7.73 -10.09 13.98
C VAL A 43 6.86 -10.06 12.71
N THR A 44 5.56 -9.81 12.83
CA THR A 44 4.60 -9.84 11.71
C THR A 44 5.05 -8.96 10.54
N ALA A 45 5.53 -7.73 10.80
CA ALA A 45 5.99 -6.80 9.78
C ALA A 45 7.26 -7.29 9.05
N ALA A 46 8.25 -7.80 9.80
CA ALA A 46 9.48 -8.36 9.23
C ALA A 46 9.21 -9.63 8.42
N CYS A 47 8.33 -10.51 8.92
CA CYS A 47 7.88 -11.71 8.24
C CYS A 47 7.15 -11.38 6.94
N LEU A 48 6.28 -10.36 6.95
CA LEU A 48 5.59 -9.88 5.76
C LEU A 48 6.56 -9.33 4.71
N SER A 49 7.52 -8.49 5.12
CA SER A 49 8.54 -7.94 4.21
C SER A 49 9.34 -9.05 3.55
N ARG A 50 9.75 -10.06 4.32
CA ARG A 50 10.47 -11.21 3.80
C ARG A 50 9.63 -12.04 2.82
N ALA A 51 8.33 -12.17 3.09
CA ALA A 51 7.40 -12.86 2.20
C ALA A 51 7.20 -12.12 0.86
N PHE A 52 7.32 -10.79 0.83
CA PHE A 52 7.33 -10.00 -0.40
C PHE A 52 8.60 -10.21 -1.23
N GLU A 53 9.77 -10.31 -0.59
CA GLU A 53 11.06 -10.56 -1.25
C GLU A 53 11.11 -11.97 -1.88
N LEU A 54 10.70 -12.98 -1.12
CA LEU A 54 10.77 -14.38 -1.54
C LEU A 54 9.60 -14.83 -2.42
N GLY A 55 8.52 -14.05 -2.48
CA GLY A 55 7.30 -14.46 -3.18
C GLY A 55 6.64 -15.70 -2.57
N ALA A 56 6.77 -15.89 -1.26
CA ALA A 56 6.39 -17.12 -0.57
C ALA A 56 4.91 -17.51 -0.80
N GLY A 57 4.64 -18.82 -0.85
CA GLY A 57 3.28 -19.38 -0.88
C GLY A 57 2.65 -19.43 0.52
N GLY A 58 1.32 -19.46 0.60
CA GLY A 58 0.60 -19.55 1.88
C GLY A 58 0.44 -18.24 2.65
N VAL A 59 0.10 -18.36 3.93
CA VAL A 59 -0.14 -17.25 4.87
C VAL A 59 1.16 -16.83 5.56
N TRP A 60 1.54 -15.56 5.39
CA TRP A 60 2.74 -14.96 5.98
C TRP A 60 2.42 -13.56 6.48
N GLY A 61 2.85 -13.23 7.70
CA GLY A 61 2.63 -11.91 8.28
C GLY A 61 1.15 -11.48 8.26
N ALA A 62 0.24 -12.41 8.56
CA ALA A 62 -1.22 -12.22 8.50
C ALA A 62 -1.78 -11.87 7.09
N THR A 63 -1.05 -12.20 6.03
CA THR A 63 -1.49 -12.02 4.64
C THR A 63 -1.36 -13.32 3.85
N THR A 64 -2.26 -13.55 2.92
CA THR A 64 -2.18 -14.64 1.93
C THR A 64 -1.31 -14.23 0.73
N GLN A 65 -0.83 -15.21 -0.03
CA GLN A 65 -0.15 -14.93 -1.31
C GLN A 65 -1.02 -14.09 -2.26
N ALA A 66 -2.33 -14.35 -2.32
CA ALA A 66 -3.26 -13.59 -3.15
C ALA A 66 -3.38 -12.13 -2.70
N GLU A 67 -3.47 -11.88 -1.38
CA GLU A 67 -3.46 -10.54 -0.80
C GLU A 67 -2.13 -9.83 -1.05
N ARG A 68 -0.99 -10.50 -0.90
CA ARG A 68 0.33 -9.92 -1.24
C ARG A 68 0.45 -9.59 -2.73
N ARG A 69 -0.05 -10.44 -3.62
CA ARG A 69 -0.09 -10.16 -5.07
C ARG A 69 -1.01 -8.98 -5.38
N ARG A 70 -2.18 -8.88 -4.72
CA ARG A 70 -3.05 -7.70 -4.83
C ARG A 70 -2.37 -6.46 -4.30
N ALA A 71 -1.70 -6.52 -3.15
CA ALA A 71 -0.95 -5.43 -2.55
C ALA A 71 0.25 -5.01 -3.41
N LYS A 72 0.92 -5.92 -4.12
CA LYS A 72 1.99 -5.58 -5.07
C LYS A 72 1.43 -4.91 -6.34
N ARG A 73 0.27 -5.35 -6.83
CA ARG A 73 -0.44 -4.70 -7.96
C ARG A 73 -1.01 -3.33 -7.59
N HIS A 74 -1.39 -3.16 -6.33
CA HIS A 74 -1.78 -1.89 -5.72
C HIS A 74 -0.66 -1.39 -4.81
N GLY A 75 0.61 -1.55 -5.23
CA GLY A 75 1.79 -1.21 -4.42
C GLY A 75 1.60 0.13 -3.70
N PRO A 76 2.25 0.36 -2.55
CA PRO A 76 2.06 1.54 -1.72
C PRO A 76 2.53 2.86 -2.37
N GLY A 77 2.43 3.00 -3.69
CA GLY A 77 2.62 4.23 -4.45
C GLY A 77 1.51 5.26 -4.28
N ARG A 78 0.62 5.16 -3.28
CA ARG A 78 -0.39 6.22 -3.01
C ARG A 78 -0.65 6.59 -1.55
N SER A 79 0.01 6.00 -0.55
CA SER A 79 -0.29 6.35 0.85
C SER A 79 0.91 6.73 1.72
N ALA A 80 2.15 6.60 1.25
CA ALA A 80 3.33 7.06 1.98
C ALA A 80 4.43 7.70 1.12
N ALA A 81 4.27 7.77 -0.20
CA ALA A 81 5.08 8.65 -1.03
C ALA A 81 4.43 10.04 -0.97
N GLY A 82 5.20 11.06 -0.60
CA GLY A 82 4.74 12.46 -0.61
C GLY A 82 4.12 12.87 -1.95
N PRO A 83 3.51 14.06 -2.02
CA PRO A 83 2.95 14.54 -3.27
C PRO A 83 4.01 14.46 -4.38
N SER A 84 3.65 13.91 -5.54
CA SER A 84 4.61 13.88 -6.65
C SER A 84 4.97 15.31 -7.08
N PRO A 85 6.13 15.55 -7.71
CA PRO A 85 6.51 16.88 -8.17
C PRO A 85 5.44 17.57 -9.05
N GLN A 86 4.66 16.77 -9.79
CA GLN A 86 3.53 17.28 -10.58
C GLN A 86 2.32 17.68 -9.71
N GLN A 87 2.05 16.94 -8.63
CA GLN A 87 1.01 17.29 -7.67
C GLN A 87 1.36 18.56 -6.89
N GLU A 88 2.62 18.72 -6.48
CA GLU A 88 3.12 19.93 -5.81
C GLU A 88 3.01 21.15 -6.73
N ARG A 89 3.49 21.03 -7.98
CA ARG A 89 3.37 22.10 -8.98
C ARG A 89 1.91 22.52 -9.21
N ARG A 90 1.00 21.54 -9.29
CA ARG A 90 -0.44 21.82 -9.43
C ARG A 90 -1.00 22.54 -8.20
N ALA A 91 -0.69 22.05 -6.99
CA ALA A 91 -1.15 22.63 -5.74
C ALA A 91 -0.65 24.08 -5.59
N ALA A 92 0.63 24.33 -5.90
CA ALA A 92 1.22 25.66 -5.87
C ALA A 92 0.56 26.62 -6.86
N ALA A 93 0.29 26.19 -8.10
CA ALA A 93 -0.41 27.00 -9.09
C ALA A 93 -1.85 27.34 -8.65
N VAL A 94 -2.59 26.38 -8.08
CA VAL A 94 -3.94 26.61 -7.52
C VAL A 94 -3.89 27.57 -6.33
N ALA A 95 -2.91 27.43 -5.45
CA ALA A 95 -2.73 28.32 -4.30
C ALA A 95 -2.45 29.77 -4.72
N CYS A 96 -1.59 29.99 -5.72
CA CYS A 96 -1.34 31.34 -6.25
C CYS A 96 -2.63 32.02 -6.73
N VAL A 97 -3.51 31.29 -7.44
CA VAL A 97 -4.80 31.86 -7.89
C VAL A 97 -5.73 32.15 -6.71
N ARG A 98 -5.79 31.25 -5.72
CA ARG A 98 -6.60 31.46 -4.50
C ARG A 98 -6.13 32.65 -3.66
N GLN A 99 -4.83 32.95 -3.70
CA GLN A 99 -4.23 34.14 -3.09
C GLN A 99 -4.47 35.43 -3.90
N GLY A 100 -5.17 35.36 -5.04
CA GLY A 100 -5.55 36.52 -5.84
C GLY A 100 -4.68 36.78 -7.08
N ALA A 101 -3.72 35.90 -7.40
CA ALA A 101 -2.94 36.05 -8.62
C ALA A 101 -3.81 35.86 -9.87
N ARG A 102 -3.55 36.66 -10.91
CA ARG A 102 -4.25 36.54 -12.20
C ARG A 102 -3.94 35.20 -12.85
N ARG A 103 -4.98 34.46 -13.28
CA ARG A 103 -4.85 33.13 -13.90
C ARG A 103 -3.84 33.09 -15.06
N VAL A 104 -3.81 34.12 -15.91
CA VAL A 104 -2.87 34.20 -17.04
C VAL A 104 -1.41 34.32 -16.57
N ALA A 105 -1.15 35.07 -15.49
CA ALA A 105 0.19 35.23 -14.93
C ALA A 105 0.67 33.93 -14.30
N VAL A 106 -0.20 33.23 -13.56
CA VAL A 106 0.11 31.91 -12.99
C VAL A 106 0.35 30.89 -14.10
N ALA A 107 -0.48 30.86 -15.14
CA ALA A 107 -0.29 29.93 -16.25
C ALA A 107 1.09 30.11 -16.94
N ALA A 108 1.48 31.36 -17.19
CA ALA A 108 2.79 31.70 -17.73
C ALA A 108 3.94 31.28 -16.79
N GLN A 109 3.83 31.55 -15.49
CA GLN A 109 4.86 31.20 -14.50
C GLN A 109 5.15 29.70 -14.43
N TYR A 110 4.13 28.85 -14.57
CA TYR A 110 4.28 27.40 -14.51
C TYR A 110 4.47 26.73 -15.88
N GLY A 111 4.51 27.51 -16.97
CA GLY A 111 4.68 27.01 -18.34
C GLY A 111 3.49 26.20 -18.86
N ILE A 112 2.27 26.55 -18.42
CA ILE A 112 1.03 25.86 -18.79
C ILE A 112 0.03 26.81 -19.43
N SER A 113 -0.99 26.25 -20.09
CA SER A 113 -2.10 27.06 -20.62
C SER A 113 -3.06 27.48 -19.50
N SER A 114 -3.74 28.62 -19.68
CA SER A 114 -4.83 29.05 -18.77
C SER A 114 -5.92 27.99 -18.64
N ARG A 115 -6.26 27.31 -19.74
CA ARG A 115 -7.23 26.21 -19.76
C ARG A 115 -6.81 25.02 -18.88
N THR A 116 -5.50 24.72 -18.83
CA THR A 116 -4.97 23.67 -17.92
C THR A 116 -5.13 24.09 -16.46
N LEU A 117 -4.84 25.37 -16.16
CA LEU A 117 -5.00 25.92 -14.83
C LEU A 117 -6.47 25.96 -14.37
N ASP A 118 -7.40 26.34 -15.24
CA ASP A 118 -8.85 26.30 -14.94
C ASP A 118 -9.33 24.87 -14.61
N ARG A 119 -8.87 23.86 -15.36
CA ARG A 119 -9.18 22.45 -15.04
C ARG A 119 -8.66 22.04 -13.67
N TRP A 120 -7.49 22.52 -13.27
CA TRP A 120 -6.94 22.23 -11.95
C TRP A 120 -7.71 22.92 -10.83
N LEU A 121 -8.20 24.14 -11.05
CA LEU A 121 -9.04 24.87 -10.10
C LEU A 121 -10.38 24.15 -9.87
N VAL A 122 -11.03 23.71 -10.94
CA VAL A 122 -12.30 22.95 -10.87
C VAL A 122 -12.12 21.65 -10.11
N ALA A 123 -11.08 20.88 -10.41
CA ALA A 123 -10.80 19.61 -9.74
C ALA A 123 -10.18 19.77 -8.34
N SER A 124 -10.12 20.99 -7.78
CA SER A 124 -9.62 21.29 -6.44
C SER A 124 -10.61 22.07 -5.59
N ALA A 125 -11.77 22.44 -6.14
CA ALA A 125 -12.93 22.96 -5.41
C ALA A 125 -13.71 21.80 -4.77
#